data_AF-A0A0K6I178-F1
#
_entry.id   AF-A0A0K6I178-F1
#
_cell.length_a   1.000
_cell.length_b   1.000
_cell.length_c   1.000
_cell.angle_alpha   90.00
_cell.angle_beta   90.00
_cell.angle_gamma   90.00
#
_symmetry.space_group_name_H-M   'P 1'
#
loop_
_entity.id
_entity.type
_entity.pdbx_description
1 polymer ?
#
loop_
_entity_poly.entity_id
_entity_poly.type
_entity_poly.pdbx_seq_one_letter_code
_entity_poly.pdbx_strand_id
1 'polypeptide(L)' 'MPLYIKDPEVDRLTNELIGLTKSSKVDAVKDALKSAIANKRANLPIREKLAKTFAMMHALGPLAPGDHKQETDEMWGENG' A
#
# COMPACT_ATOMS: atom_id res chain seq x y z
N MET A 1 21.38 -21.88 1.38
CA MET A 1 21.60 -22.41 0.01
C MET A 1 21.56 -21.25 -0.97
N PRO A 2 22.52 -21.12 -1.91
CA PRO A 2 22.45 -20.08 -2.95
C PRO A 2 21.27 -20.35 -3.90
N LEU A 3 20.46 -19.33 -4.15
CA LEU A 3 19.31 -19.40 -5.04
C LEU A 3 19.81 -19.25 -6.48
N TYR A 4 20.06 -20.37 -7.17
CA TYR A 4 20.44 -20.38 -8.58
C TYR A 4 19.19 -20.32 -9.45
N ILE A 5 18.79 -19.10 -9.80
CA ILE A 5 17.69 -18.86 -10.73
C ILE A 5 18.28 -18.93 -12.15
N LYS A 6 18.07 -20.05 -12.85
CA LYS A 6 18.35 -20.17 -14.29
C LYS A 6 17.10 -19.83 -15.07
N ASP A 7 16.74 -18.56 -15.05
CA ASP A 7 15.62 -18.04 -15.82
C ASP A 7 16.10 -16.89 -16.72
N PRO A 8 15.98 -17.01 -18.06
CA PRO A 8 16.39 -15.96 -18.97
C PRO A 8 15.60 -14.65 -18.79
N GLU A 9 14.39 -14.71 -18.25
CA GLU A 9 13.59 -13.53 -17.93
C GLU A 9 14.22 -12.74 -16.77
N VAL A 10 14.73 -13.44 -15.75
CA VAL A 10 15.41 -12.80 -14.61
C VAL A 10 16.68 -12.11 -15.04
N ASP A 11 17.45 -12.68 -15.98
CA ASP A 11 18.62 -12.02 -16.53
C ASP A 11 18.27 -10.75 -17.32
N ARG A 12 17.17 -10.74 -18.09
CA ARG A 12 16.69 -9.54 -18.79
C ARG A 12 16.27 -8.45 -17.82
N LEU A 13 15.42 -8.79 -16.83
CA LEU A 13 14.96 -7.85 -15.81
C LEU A 13 16.12 -7.28 -15.00
N THR A 14 17.11 -8.12 -14.71
CA THR A 14 18.31 -7.68 -13.98
C THR A 14 19.15 -6.73 -14.82
N ASN A 15 19.34 -6.99 -16.12
CA ASN A 15 20.07 -6.09 -17.01
C ASN A 15 19.36 -4.73 -17.17
N GLU A 16 18.03 -4.73 -17.29
CA GLU A 16 17.24 -3.50 -17.33
C GLU A 16 17.40 -2.70 -16.02
N LEU A 17 17.29 -3.38 -14.89
CA LEU A 17 17.46 -2.76 -13.58
C LEU A 17 18.87 -2.18 -13.39
N ILE A 18 19.92 -2.93 -13.75
CA ILE A 18 21.31 -2.44 -13.74
C ILE A 18 21.44 -1.20 -14.62
N GLY A 19 20.83 -1.18 -15.81
CA GLY A 19 20.86 -0.02 -16.71
C GLY A 19 20.23 1.22 -16.08
N LEU A 20 19.13 1.05 -15.34
CA LEU A 20 18.42 2.15 -14.67
C LEU A 20 19.12 2.63 -13.40
N THR A 21 19.63 1.72 -12.57
CA THR A 21 20.25 2.06 -11.26
C THR A 21 21.75 2.28 -11.35
N LYS A 22 22.39 1.93 -12.47
CA LYS A 22 23.86 1.95 -12.68
C LYS A 22 24.63 1.25 -11.55
N SER A 23 24.05 0.19 -10.99
CA SER A 23 24.62 -0.56 -9.86
C SER A 23 25.06 -1.96 -10.28
N SER A 24 25.79 -2.66 -9.41
CA SER A 24 26.21 -4.04 -9.69
C SER A 24 25.00 -4.98 -9.78
N LYS A 25 25.14 -6.10 -10.50
CA LYS A 25 24.09 -7.13 -10.63
C LYS A 25 23.56 -7.57 -9.26
N VAL A 26 24.45 -7.72 -8.29
CA VAL A 26 24.10 -8.18 -6.95
C VAL A 26 23.36 -7.11 -6.18
N ASP A 27 23.82 -5.86 -6.24
CA ASP A 27 23.22 -4.74 -5.51
C ASP A 27 21.84 -4.38 -6.07
N ALA A 28 21.71 -4.32 -7.39
CA ALA A 28 20.44 -4.11 -8.08
C ALA A 28 19.38 -5.14 -7.65
N VAL A 29 19.72 -6.43 -7.72
CA VAL A 29 18.82 -7.52 -7.32
C VAL A 29 18.50 -7.47 -5.83
N LYS A 30 19.48 -7.15 -4.98
CA LYS A 30 19.30 -7.05 -3.53
C LYS A 30 18.34 -5.93 -3.17
N ASP A 31 18.46 -4.76 -3.80
CA ASP A 31 17.60 -3.61 -3.51
C ASP A 31 16.19 -3.78 -4.09
N ALA A 32 16.06 -4.42 -5.26
CA ALA A 32 14.75 -4.83 -5.78
C ALA A 32 14.04 -5.81 -4.84
N LEU A 33 14.75 -6.82 -4.33
CA LEU A 33 14.20 -7.78 -3.36
C LEU A 33 13.77 -7.09 -2.06
N LYS A 34 14.61 -6.21 -1.50
CA LYS A 34 14.25 -5.44 -0.30
C LYS A 34 13.00 -4.62 -0.53
N SER A 35 12.90 -3.93 -1.67
CA SER A 35 11.76 -3.08 -2.02
C SER A 35 10.49 -3.91 -2.20
N ALA A 36 10.58 -5.07 -2.87
CA ALA A 36 9.47 -5.99 -3.03
C ALA A 36 8.97 -6.53 -1.68
N ILE A 37 9.89 -6.94 -0.80
CA ILE A 37 9.56 -7.39 0.56
C ILE A 37 8.90 -6.27 1.35
N ALA A 38 9.49 -5.07 1.33
CA ALA A 38 8.94 -3.90 2.03
C ALA A 38 7.52 -3.58 1.54
N ASN A 39 7.28 -3.56 0.23
CA ASN A 39 5.97 -3.34 -0.37
C ASN A 39 4.96 -4.43 0.03
N LYS A 40 5.35 -5.71 0.02
CA LYS A 40 4.46 -6.79 0.44
C LYS A 40 4.13 -6.71 1.93
N ARG A 41 5.12 -6.42 2.79
CA ARG A 41 4.92 -6.24 4.23
C ARG A 41 4.13 -4.98 4.57
N ALA A 42 4.23 -3.90 3.77
CA ALA A 42 3.47 -2.67 3.95
C ALA A 42 2.02 -2.78 3.45
N ASN A 43 1.77 -3.61 2.43
CA ASN A 43 0.41 -3.83 1.93
C ASN A 43 -0.44 -4.75 2.81
N LEU A 44 0.16 -5.64 3.61
CA LEU A 44 -0.57 -6.43 4.62
C LEU A 44 -1.33 -5.54 5.62
N PRO A 45 -0.69 -4.60 6.34
CA PRO A 45 -1.36 -3.81 7.37
C PRO A 45 -2.38 -2.82 6.81
N ILE A 46 -2.21 -2.31 5.58
CA ILE A 46 -3.21 -1.39 5.00
C ILE A 46 -4.47 -2.17 4.58
N ARG A 47 -4.33 -3.32 3.90
CA ARG A 47 -5.49 -4.14 3.54
C ARG A 47 -6.25 -4.62 4.77
N GLU A 48 -5.54 -5.05 5.81
CA GLU A 48 -6.15 -5.47 7.06
C GLU A 48 -6.80 -4.31 7.83
N LYS A 49 -6.17 -3.12 7.86
CA LYS A 49 -6.77 -1.92 8.47
C LYS A 49 -8.01 -1.48 7.73
N LEU A 50 -7.96 -1.43 6.39
CA LEU A 50 -9.10 -1.09 5.55
C LEU A 50 -10.24 -2.09 5.73
N ALA A 51 -9.94 -3.39 5.78
CA ALA A 51 -10.95 -4.42 6.07
C ALA A 51 -11.60 -4.22 7.44
N LYS A 52 -10.82 -3.88 8.48
CA LYS A 52 -11.35 -3.57 9.82
C LYS A 52 -12.24 -2.32 9.83
N THR A 53 -11.83 -1.24 9.18
CA THR A 53 -12.65 -0.02 9.10
C THR A 53 -13.92 -0.26 8.29
N PHE A 54 -13.86 -1.03 7.21
CA PHE A 54 -15.03 -1.38 6.41
C PHE A 54 -15.97 -2.33 7.17
N ALA A 55 -15.43 -3.29 7.91
CA ALA A 55 -16.21 -4.16 8.79
C ALA A 55 -16.89 -3.37 9.92
N MET A 56 -16.20 -2.37 10.48
CA MET A 56 -16.78 -1.48 11.49
C MET A 56 -17.91 -0.63 10.91
N MET A 57 -17.74 -0.06 9.71
CA MET A 57 -18.80 0.68 9.00
C MET A 57 -19.99 -0.21 8.65
N HIS A 58 -19.73 -1.43 8.18
CA HIS A 58 -20.77 -2.40 7.86
C HIS A 58 -21.52 -2.89 9.12
N ALA A 59 -20.83 -3.01 10.26
CA ALA A 59 -21.42 -3.39 11.54
C ALA A 59 -22.24 -2.25 12.18
N LEU A 60 -21.89 -0.99 11.91
CA LEU A 60 -22.63 0.18 12.40
C LEU A 60 -23.93 0.44 11.61
N GLY A 61 -24.17 -0.30 10.52
CA GLY A 61 -25.32 -0.08 9.64
C GLY A 61 -25.23 1.26 8.90
N PRO A 62 -26.15 1.55 7.96
CA PRO A 62 -26.19 2.86 7.33
C PRO A 62 -26.35 3.91 8.43
N LEU A 63 -25.35 4.81 8.56
CA LEU A 63 -25.53 6.04 9.32
C LEU A 63 -26.84 6.62 8.82
N ALA A 64 -27.81 6.78 9.72
CA ALA A 64 -29.18 7.12 9.37
C ALA A 64 -29.18 8.26 8.32
N PRO A 65 -30.10 8.26 7.34
CA PRO A 65 -30.32 9.38 6.46
C PRO A 65 -30.98 10.52 7.26
N GLY A 66 -30.31 10.98 8.30
CA GLY A 66 -30.52 12.27 8.92
C GLY A 66 -29.74 13.28 8.09
N ASP A 67 -30.31 14.45 7.88
CA ASP A 67 -29.65 15.55 7.20
C ASP A 67 -28.55 16.10 8.11
N HIS A 68 -27.41 15.39 8.18
CA HIS A 68 -26.23 15.73 9.00
C HIS A 68 -25.66 17.11 8.66
N LYS A 69 -26.20 17.80 7.65
CA LYS A 69 -25.87 19.17 7.31
C LYS A 69 -26.54 20.18 8.24
N GLN A 70 -27.78 19.95 8.67
CA GLN A 70 -28.46 20.87 9.59
C GLN A 70 -27.86 20.80 11.01
N GLU A 71 -27.55 19.61 11.49
CA GLU A 71 -26.96 19.41 12.82
C GLU A 71 -25.53 19.97 12.93
N THR A 72 -24.78 19.96 11.81
CA THR A 72 -23.44 20.57 11.77
C THR A 72 -23.51 22.10 11.66
N ASP A 73 -24.56 22.66 11.05
CA ASP A 73 -24.72 24.13 10.93
C ASP A 73 -25.15 24.75 12.27
N GLU A 74 -25.97 24.06 13.09
CA GLU A 74 -26.30 24.49 14.46
C GLU A 74 -25.09 24.47 15.42
N MET A 75 -24.15 23.55 15.25
CA MET A 75 -22.93 23.48 16.07
C MET A 75 -21.85 24.49 15.69
N TRP A 76 -22.03 25.18 14.56
CA TRP A 76 -21.10 26.17 14.02
C TRP A 76 -21.77 27.53 13.72
N GLY A 77 -23.02 27.71 14.17
CA GLY A 77 -23.80 28.94 14.00
C GLY A 77 -23.61 29.94 15.14
N GLU A 78 -23.28 31.17 14.76
CA GLU A 78 -23.22 32.41 15.56
C GLU A 78 -22.02 32.60 16.51
N ASN A 79 -20.92 33.07 15.94
CA ASN A 79 -20.34 34.36 16.36
C ASN A 79 -19.75 35.06 15.14
N GLY A 80 -20.56 35.95 14.55
CA GLY A 80 -20.11 36.95 13.60
C GLY A 80 -19.35 38.09 14.28
#